data_AF-A0A9P6GX92-F1
#
_entry.id   AF-A0A9P6GX92-F1
#
_cell.length_a   1.000
_cell.length_b   1.000
_cell.length_c   1.000
_cell.angle_alpha   90.00
_cell.angle_beta   90.00
_cell.angle_gamma   90.00
#
_symmetry.space_group_name_H-M   'P 1'
#
loop_
_entity.id
_entity.type
_entity.pdbx_description
1 polymer ?
#
loop_
_entity_poly.entity_id
_entity_poly.type
_entity_poly.pdbx_seq_one_letter_code
_entity_poly.pdbx_strand_id
1 'polypeptide(L)'
;MNIHKIVEEMENQLHAALGLLKLSKGHEQKSSLDISRKTEFQKTALKKIFNLTKYPTKQTREDMALLLALSPKTIQIWFQNERKLRRKEERNEDESWRILVNISVITLYNIIYENEENWKNNLIKEN
;
A
#
# COMPACT_ATOMS: atom_id res chain seq x y z
N MET A 1 -11.71 -27.98 7.96
CA MET A 1 -11.11 -27.25 6.81
C MET A 1 -9.69 -26.87 7.20
N ASN A 2 -8.68 -27.15 6.37
CA ASN A 2 -7.28 -26.84 6.70
C ASN A 2 -7.07 -25.31 6.63
N ILE A 3 -6.43 -24.72 7.64
CA ILE A 3 -6.13 -23.29 7.74
C ILE A 3 -5.47 -22.78 6.45
N HIS A 4 -4.57 -23.54 5.84
CA HIS A 4 -3.93 -23.14 4.59
C HIS A 4 -4.93 -22.90 3.45
N LYS A 5 -5.92 -23.79 3.30
CA LYS A 5 -6.98 -23.68 2.30
C LYS A 5 -7.91 -22.48 2.56
N ILE A 6 -8.11 -22.13 3.83
CA ILE A 6 -8.90 -20.94 4.21
C ILE A 6 -8.17 -19.67 3.77
N VAL A 7 -6.87 -19.58 4.08
CA VAL A 7 -6.06 -18.40 3.73
C VAL A 7 -5.97 -18.24 2.22
N GLU A 8 -5.70 -19.32 1.49
CA GLU A 8 -5.65 -19.31 0.01
C GLU A 8 -6.98 -18.85 -0.60
N GLU A 9 -8.10 -19.38 -0.11
CA GLU A 9 -9.43 -18.97 -0.58
C GLU A 9 -9.69 -17.48 -0.30
N MET A 10 -9.32 -16.98 0.88
CA MET A 10 -9.45 -15.57 1.20
C MET A 10 -8.56 -14.68 0.31
N GLU A 11 -7.33 -15.12 0.01
CA GLU A 11 -6.45 -14.40 -0.92
C GLU A 11 -7.08 -14.32 -2.31
N ASN A 12 -7.65 -15.42 -2.81
CA ASN A 12 -8.29 -15.46 -4.11
C ASN A 12 -9.53 -14.57 -4.16
N GLN A 13 -10.37 -14.60 -3.13
CA GLN A 13 -11.56 -13.74 -3.02
C GLN A 13 -11.18 -12.25 -3.00
N LEU A 14 -10.13 -11.90 -2.27
CA LEU A 14 -9.69 -10.50 -2.17
C LEU A 14 -9.09 -10.01 -3.49
N HIS A 15 -8.27 -10.82 -4.17
CA HIS A 15 -7.78 -10.50 -5.52
C HIS A 15 -8.93 -10.34 -6.52
N ALA A 16 -9.94 -11.23 -6.47
CA ALA A 16 -11.12 -11.11 -7.33
C ALA A 16 -11.89 -9.81 -7.04
N ALA A 17 -12.07 -9.44 -5.77
CA ALA A 17 -12.71 -8.19 -5.38
C ALA A 17 -11.93 -6.95 -5.88
N LEU A 18 -10.60 -6.95 -5.76
CA LEU A 18 -9.75 -5.89 -6.32
C LEU A 18 -9.85 -5.84 -7.86
N GLY A 19 -9.92 -7.00 -8.51
CA GLY A 19 -10.14 -7.10 -9.96
C GLY A 19 -11.46 -6.47 -10.39
N LEU A 20 -12.56 -6.79 -9.70
CA LEU A 20 -13.87 -6.19 -9.93
C LEU A 20 -13.86 -4.68 -9.70
N LEU A 21 -13.17 -4.21 -8.64
CA LEU A 21 -13.00 -2.78 -8.37
C LEU A 21 -12.24 -2.07 -9.50
N LYS A 22 -11.18 -2.70 -10.02
CA LYS A 22 -10.40 -2.18 -11.15
C LYS A 22 -11.23 -2.08 -12.44
N LEU A 23 -12.11 -3.06 -12.69
CA LEU A 23 -13.04 -3.03 -13.82
C LEU A 23 -14.11 -1.95 -13.64
N SER A 24 -14.68 -1.83 -12.44
CA SER A 24 -15.69 -0.84 -12.07
C SER A 24 -15.20 0.59 -12.23
N LYS A 25 -13.94 0.88 -11.86
CA LYS A 25 -13.36 2.22 -11.99
C LYS A 25 -12.99 2.60 -13.43
N GLY A 26 -13.21 1.71 -14.40
CA GLY A 26 -12.85 1.89 -15.79
C GLY A 26 -11.34 2.00 -16.00
N HIS A 27 -10.89 1.92 -17.25
CA HIS A 27 -9.51 2.20 -17.63
C HIS A 27 -9.20 3.71 -17.57
N GLU A 28 -9.75 4.43 -16.58
CA GLU A 28 -9.40 5.83 -16.32
C GLU A 28 -8.00 5.87 -15.70
N GLN A 29 -6.99 5.72 -16.56
CA GLN A 29 -5.68 6.34 -16.37
C GLN A 29 -5.81 7.87 -16.44
N LYS A 30 -6.78 8.46 -15.73
CA LYS A 30 -6.83 9.90 -15.54
C LYS A 30 -5.66 10.26 -14.64
N SER A 31 -4.63 10.75 -15.29
CA SER A 31 -3.42 11.42 -14.83
C SER A 31 -3.67 12.62 -13.91
N SER A 32 -4.85 12.74 -13.28
CA SER A 32 -5.27 13.90 -12.49
C SER A 32 -6.06 13.55 -11.21
N LEU A 33 -6.23 12.27 -10.83
CA LEU A 33 -6.66 11.95 -9.46
C LEU A 33 -5.48 12.17 -8.50
N ASP A 34 -5.31 13.45 -8.22
CA ASP A 34 -4.73 14.09 -7.07
C ASP A 34 -3.24 13.84 -6.78
N ILE A 35 -2.42 14.71 -7.39
CA ILE A 35 -1.12 15.13 -6.82
C ILE A 35 -1.33 15.91 -5.50
N SER A 36 -2.59 16.19 -5.11
CA SER A 36 -2.91 16.78 -3.81
C SER A 36 -2.24 16.03 -2.66
N ARG A 37 -2.04 16.82 -1.61
CA ARG A 37 -1.41 16.45 -0.37
C ARG A 37 -2.11 15.18 0.17
N LYS A 38 -1.34 14.10 0.27
CA LYS A 38 -1.79 12.82 0.85
C LYS A 38 -2.37 13.07 2.24
N THR A 39 -3.46 12.37 2.57
CA THR A 39 -4.03 12.41 3.92
C THR A 39 -3.07 11.78 4.92
N GLU A 40 -3.20 12.11 6.21
CA GLU A 40 -2.37 11.49 7.26
C GLU A 40 -2.58 9.97 7.34
N PHE A 41 -3.80 9.50 7.06
CA PHE A 41 -4.10 8.09 6.89
C PHE A 41 -3.23 7.45 5.80
N GLN A 42 -3.24 8.02 4.59
CA GLN A 42 -2.45 7.49 3.46
C GLN A 42 -0.95 7.52 3.76
N LYS A 43 -0.44 8.59 4.38
CA LYS A 43 0.98 8.69 4.75
C LYS A 43 1.38 7.61 5.76
N THR A 44 0.57 7.39 6.79
CA THR A 44 0.87 6.42 7.84
C THR A 44 0.82 4.99 7.30
N ALA A 45 -0.17 4.66 6.48
CA ALA A 45 -0.25 3.36 5.81
C ALA A 45 0.98 3.11 4.91
N LEU A 46 1.35 4.09 4.09
CA LEU A 46 2.53 3.99 3.22
C LEU A 46 3.82 3.77 4.01
N LYS A 47 4.01 4.48 5.14
CA LYS A 47 5.15 4.28 6.04
C LYS A 47 5.19 2.87 6.66
N LYS A 48 4.04 2.36 7.13
CA LYS A 48 3.94 0.99 7.67
C LYS A 48 4.38 -0.04 6.63
N ILE A 49 3.91 0.10 5.39
CA ILE A 49 4.28 -0.81 4.29
C ILE A 49 5.76 -0.64 3.91
N PHE A 50 6.29 0.59 3.91
CA PHE A 50 7.71 0.86 3.64
C PHE A 50 8.65 0.18 4.63
N ASN A 51 8.24 0.08 5.89
CA ASN A 51 9.00 -0.64 6.91
C ASN A 51 9.04 -2.16 6.66
N LEU A 52 8.06 -2.72 5.96
CA LEU A 52 8.07 -4.12 5.52
C LEU A 52 8.91 -4.33 4.26
N THR A 53 8.77 -3.42 3.28
CA THR A 53 9.62 -3.44 2.08
C THR A 53 9.86 -2.05 1.54
N LYS A 54 11.14 -1.73 1.32
CA LYS A 54 11.55 -0.51 0.61
C LYS A 54 11.29 -0.61 -0.91
N TYR A 55 11.04 -1.81 -1.42
CA TYR A 55 11.03 -2.14 -2.85
C TYR A 55 9.81 -3.02 -3.22
N PRO A 56 8.58 -2.47 -3.20
CA PRO A 56 7.39 -3.24 -3.59
C PRO A 56 7.37 -3.55 -5.10
N THR A 57 6.84 -4.72 -5.49
CA THR A 57 6.66 -5.12 -6.89
C THR A 57 5.65 -4.22 -7.63
N LYS A 58 5.48 -4.44 -8.94
CA LYS A 58 4.40 -3.80 -9.70
C LYS A 58 3.02 -4.18 -9.15
N GLN A 59 2.78 -5.47 -8.90
CA GLN A 59 1.51 -5.98 -8.39
C GLN A 59 1.13 -5.34 -7.04
N THR A 60 2.04 -5.42 -6.06
CA THR A 60 1.83 -4.79 -4.75
C THR A 60 1.52 -3.30 -4.84
N ARG A 61 2.12 -2.57 -5.80
CA ARG A 61 1.80 -1.14 -6.03
C ARG A 61 0.42 -0.93 -6.64
N GLU A 62 -0.06 -1.82 -7.51
CA GLU A 62 -1.42 -1.77 -8.05
C GLU A 62 -2.46 -2.05 -6.96
N ASP A 63 -2.20 -3.04 -6.10
CA ASP A 63 -3.10 -3.38 -4.99
C ASP A 63 -3.16 -2.23 -3.96
N MET A 64 -2.01 -1.67 -3.58
CA MET A 64 -1.95 -0.46 -2.73
C MET A 64 -2.69 0.73 -3.34
N ALA A 65 -2.55 0.94 -4.65
CA ALA A 65 -3.21 2.03 -5.37
C ALA A 65 -4.74 1.91 -5.28
N LEU A 66 -5.27 0.70 -5.46
CA LEU A 66 -6.69 0.42 -5.32
C LEU A 66 -7.18 0.66 -3.88
N LEU A 67 -6.46 0.15 -2.89
CA LEU A 67 -6.82 0.23 -1.47
C LEU A 67 -6.73 1.65 -0.90
N LEU A 68 -5.74 2.44 -1.31
CA LEU A 68 -5.53 3.82 -0.82
C LEU A 68 -6.20 4.89 -1.69
N ALA A 69 -6.88 4.48 -2.76
CA ALA A 69 -7.44 5.36 -3.78
C ALA A 69 -6.41 6.36 -4.35
N LEU A 70 -5.20 5.86 -4.64
CA LEU A 70 -4.10 6.61 -5.25
C LEU A 70 -3.74 6.01 -6.60
N SER A 71 -3.06 6.78 -7.47
CA SER A 71 -2.54 6.18 -8.71
C SER A 71 -1.31 5.29 -8.42
N PRO A 72 -1.07 4.20 -9.18
CA PRO A 72 0.16 3.40 -9.06
C PRO A 72 1.43 4.24 -9.25
N LYS A 73 1.35 5.29 -10.06
CA LYS A 73 2.43 6.27 -10.26
C LYS A 73 2.71 7.09 -9.01
N THR A 74 1.66 7.54 -8.31
CA THR A 74 1.78 8.26 -7.04
C THR A 74 2.45 7.39 -5.98
N ILE A 75 2.06 6.12 -5.89
CA ILE A 75 2.70 5.14 -4.99
C ILE A 75 4.17 4.97 -5.37
N GLN A 76 4.48 4.74 -6.65
CA GLN A 76 5.86 4.61 -7.11
C GLN A 76 6.74 5.82 -6.74
N ILE A 77 6.26 7.04 -7.00
CA ILE A 77 6.99 8.27 -6.71
C ILE A 77 7.20 8.43 -5.20
N TRP A 78 6.18 8.11 -4.40
CA TRP A 78 6.30 8.17 -2.95
C TRP A 78 7.41 7.25 -2.44
N PHE A 79 7.43 5.97 -2.84
CA PHE A 79 8.49 5.03 -2.46
C PHE A 79 9.88 5.47 -2.95
N GLN A 80 9.98 6.11 -4.12
CA GLN A 80 11.25 6.66 -4.60
C GLN A 80 11.75 7.82 -3.72
N ASN A 81 10.85 8.71 -3.31
CA ASN A 81 11.18 9.84 -2.45
C ASN A 81 11.55 9.37 -1.04
N GLU A 82 10.82 8.40 -0.50
CA GLU A 82 11.10 7.84 0.83
C GLU A 82 12.49 7.19 0.89
N ARG A 83 12.87 6.42 -0.14
CA ARG A 83 14.24 5.88 -0.24
C ARG A 83 15.32 6.95 -0.42
N LYS A 84 15.01 8.07 -1.08
CA LYS A 84 15.95 9.19 -1.20
C LYS A 84 16.18 9.86 0.15
N LEU A 85 15.11 10.07 0.92
CA LEU A 85 15.19 10.64 2.26
C LEU A 85 16.01 9.72 3.17
N ARG A 86 15.68 8.42 3.18
CA ARG A 86 16.34 7.44 4.04
C ARG A 86 17.82 7.26 3.75
N ARG A 87 18.23 7.23 2.47
CA ARG A 87 19.66 7.23 2.09
C ARG A 87 20.43 8.47 2.55
N LYS A 88 19.76 9.62 2.69
CA LYS A 88 20.40 10.85 3.18
C LYS A 88 20.65 10.78 4.69
N GLU A 89 19.73 10.15 5.41
CA GLU A 89 19.80 9.96 6.86
C GLU A 89 20.79 8.84 7.23
N GLU A 90 20.77 7.73 6.50
CA GLU A 90 21.57 6.55 6.73
C GLU A 90 22.71 6.47 5.70
N ARG A 91 23.81 7.21 5.93
CA ARG A 91 24.93 7.36 4.99
C ARG A 91 25.64 6.06 4.59
N ASN A 92 25.36 4.93 5.26
CA ASN A 92 26.08 3.67 5.14
C ASN A 92 25.18 2.43 4.95
N GLU A 93 23.90 2.58 4.59
CA GLU A 93 23.08 1.40 4.31
C GLU A 93 23.56 0.68 3.03
N ASP A 94 23.92 -0.59 3.18
CA ASP A 94 24.19 -1.50 2.08
C ASP A 94 22.92 -1.71 1.23
N GLU A 95 22.94 -1.22 -0.01
CA GLU A 95 21.87 -1.34 -0.99
C GLU A 95 21.77 -2.75 -1.61
N SER A 96 22.57 -3.71 -1.14
CA SER A 96 22.57 -5.11 -1.57
C SER A 96 21.18 -5.77 -1.51
N TRP A 97 20.30 -5.34 -0.60
CA TRP A 97 18.95 -5.89 -0.42
C TRP A 97 17.86 -5.26 -1.30
N ARG A 98 18.21 -4.76 -2.49
CA ARG A 98 17.30 -4.18 -3.50
C ARG A 98 16.30 -5.15 -4.14
N ILE A 99 15.88 -6.17 -3.43
CA ILE A 99 14.98 -7.21 -3.92
C ILE A 99 13.56 -6.69 -3.93
N LEU A 100 12.89 -6.82 -5.09
CA LEU A 100 11.48 -6.50 -5.20
C LEU A 100 10.66 -7.54 -4.42
N VAL A 101 9.85 -7.08 -3.47
CA VAL A 101 9.01 -7.94 -2.63
C VAL A 101 7.55 -7.81 -3.06
N ASN A 102 6.92 -8.96 -3.34
CA ASN A 102 5.48 -9.05 -3.49
C ASN A 102 4.87 -9.23 -2.10
N ILE A 103 4.15 -8.22 -1.61
CA ILE A 103 3.37 -8.34 -0.37
C ILE A 103 2.01 -8.92 -0.72
N SER A 104 1.56 -9.93 0.04
CA SER A 104 0.24 -10.52 -0.17
C SER A 104 -0.88 -9.51 0.07
N VAL A 105 -1.96 -9.63 -0.71
CA VAL A 105 -3.09 -8.71 -0.65
C VAL A 105 -3.76 -8.69 0.74
N ILE A 106 -3.81 -9.83 1.43
CA ILE A 106 -4.30 -9.91 2.82
C ILE A 106 -3.45 -9.03 3.74
N THR A 107 -2.12 -9.10 3.61
CA THR A 107 -1.21 -8.32 4.45
C THR A 107 -1.40 -6.82 4.21
N LEU A 108 -1.52 -6.41 2.94
CA LEU A 108 -1.80 -5.01 2.58
C LEU A 108 -3.14 -4.54 3.15
N TYR A 109 -4.18 -5.36 3.01
CA TYR A 109 -5.51 -5.06 3.53
C TYR A 109 -5.49 -4.89 5.05
N ASN A 110 -4.88 -5.81 5.78
CA ASN A 110 -4.80 -5.74 7.24
C ASN A 110 -4.10 -4.47 7.71
N ILE A 111 -2.93 -4.14 7.13
CA ILE A 111 -2.18 -2.93 7.51
C ILE A 111 -3.00 -1.67 7.27
N ILE A 112 -3.68 -1.59 6.12
CA ILE A 112 -4.46 -0.41 5.73
C ILE A 112 -5.71 -0.31 6.59
N TYR A 113 -6.42 -1.41 6.83
CA TYR A 113 -7.62 -1.46 7.66
C TYR A 113 -7.32 -1.14 9.12
N GLU A 114 -6.30 -1.77 9.72
CA GLU A 114 -5.85 -1.45 11.08
C GLU A 114 -5.46 0.03 11.21
N ASN A 115 -4.83 0.58 10.18
CA ASN A 115 -4.47 2.00 10.16
C ASN A 115 -5.71 2.92 10.13
N GLU A 116 -6.77 2.51 9.45
CA GLU A 116 -8.03 3.26 9.35
C GLU A 116 -8.76 3.28 10.70
N GLU A 117 -8.87 2.12 11.35
CA GLU A 117 -9.50 1.98 12.66
C GLU A 117 -8.74 2.76 13.73
N ASN A 118 -7.41 2.70 13.73
CA ASN A 118 -6.59 3.53 14.63
C ASN A 118 -6.81 5.02 14.40
N TRP A 119 -6.92 5.46 13.14
CA TRP A 119 -7.18 6.87 12.82
C TRP A 119 -8.56 7.31 13.31
N LYS A 120 -9.62 6.52 13.07
CA LYS A 120 -10.97 6.79 13.59
C LYS A 120 -11.01 6.84 15.11
N ASN A 121 -10.36 5.89 15.77
CA ASN A 121 -10.32 5.81 17.24
C ASN A 121 -9.63 7.01 17.88
N ASN A 122 -8.60 7.57 17.23
CA ASN A 122 -7.93 8.77 17.72
C ASN A 122 -8.81 10.02 17.58
N LEU A 123 -9.59 10.14 16.49
CA LEU A 123 -10.53 11.26 16.30
C LEU A 123 -11.67 11.26 17.33
N ILE A 124 -12.13 10.08 17.76
CA ILE A 124 -13.18 9.94 18.77
C ILE A 124 -12.66 10.32 20.16
N LYS A 125 -11.36 10.14 20.44
CA LYS A 125 -10.74 10.48 21.74
C LYS A 125 -10.37 11.96 21.88
N GLU A 126 -10.27 12.68 20.78
CA GLU A 126 -9.93 14.12 20.75
C GLU A 126 -11.16 15.05 20.77
N ASN A 127 -12.38 14.49 20.78
CA ASN A 127 -13.65 15.22 20.93
C ASN A 127 -14.35 14.84 22.23
#